data_AF-X6GUY1-F1
#
_entry.id   AF-X6GUY1-F1
#
_cell.length_a   1.000
_cell.length_b   1.000
_cell.length_c   1.000
_cell.angle_alpha   90.00
_cell.angle_beta   90.00
_cell.angle_gamma   90.00
#
_symmetry.space_group_name_H-M   'P 1'
#
loop_
_entity.id
_entity.type
_entity.pdbx_description
1 polymer ?
#
loop_
_entity_poly.entity_id
_entity_poly.type
_entity_poly.pdbx_seq_one_letter_code
_entity_poly.pdbx_strand_id
1 'polypeptide(L)'
;MRGSIAIWHDTLADDANGYAPRVEVHINIWKGERRSAKRRFHLLDIGFRFQEMRSLRTLSISLPFEIQSDHIFDLFDVMHDSSTLSAIFNETLSAGEVQENGKTFAALNEPKKVQFYVSRCSRDDRSLTTIGKGGDAGSVIMLRDQFFDRMRAKIGDQYIRLRIRVPFHIMNGFVSEVDAKDSAFLSTISTSEIVEFRLNERRNFSAAILERLSGGADLIDVSAVHYFLIRDMTVEMTQSHTGFKKMRRLEPEIWERYLRDEPQFNAQNMIIYHWSSVAPPQSTVDSFTALATFRAYYTGRLWIYALVVVALGAMGSASQAGLAALVGMLWEIKDPWQAAAVNAAIFFFLVFLLFFIVRFGRRWSNPLEWVIGFFSARR
;
A
#
# COMPACT_ATOMS: atom_id res chain seq x y z
N MET A 1 -5.67 7.09 5.94
CA MET A 1 -4.79 8.18 5.44
C MET A 1 -5.03 9.47 6.23
N ARG A 2 -4.03 10.33 6.51
CA ARG A 2 -4.27 11.65 7.16
C ARG A 2 -4.49 12.82 6.18
N GLY A 3 -4.14 12.69 4.90
CA GLY A 3 -4.31 13.76 3.90
C GLY A 3 -4.75 13.25 2.53
N SER A 4 -4.87 14.14 1.56
CA SER A 4 -5.08 13.83 0.14
C SER A 4 -3.97 14.49 -0.68
N ILE A 5 -3.58 13.88 -1.81
CA ILE A 5 -2.84 14.63 -2.83
C ILE A 5 -3.83 15.65 -3.41
N ALA A 6 -3.40 16.89 -3.55
CA ALA A 6 -4.11 17.94 -4.28
C ALA A 6 -3.24 18.44 -5.42
N ILE A 7 -3.86 18.62 -6.59
CA ILE A 7 -3.21 19.21 -7.77
C ILE A 7 -3.99 20.47 -8.15
N TRP A 8 -3.28 21.59 -8.18
CA TRP A 8 -3.83 22.88 -8.58
C TRP A 8 -2.90 23.60 -9.53
N HIS A 9 -3.41 24.64 -10.17
CA HIS A 9 -2.66 25.43 -11.13
C HIS A 9 -2.95 26.92 -11.02
N ASP A 10 -2.03 27.70 -11.58
CA ASP A 10 -2.26 29.09 -11.93
C ASP A 10 -2.35 29.20 -13.46
N THR A 11 -3.14 30.14 -13.96
CA THR A 11 -3.28 30.41 -15.40
C THR A 11 -2.57 31.69 -15.82
N LEU A 12 -2.30 31.80 -17.13
CA LEU A 12 -1.92 33.05 -17.78
C LEU A 12 -3.20 33.90 -17.92
N ALA A 13 -3.17 35.13 -17.39
CA ALA A 13 -4.36 35.97 -17.18
C ALA A 13 -5.13 36.36 -18.46
N ASP A 14 -4.50 36.28 -19.64
CA ASP A 14 -5.07 36.75 -20.92
C ASP A 14 -5.66 35.63 -21.81
N ASP A 15 -5.41 34.35 -21.50
CA ASP A 15 -5.76 33.21 -22.38
C ASP A 15 -6.89 32.30 -21.84
N ALA A 16 -7.52 32.68 -20.73
CA ALA A 16 -8.48 31.83 -20.01
C ALA A 16 -9.85 31.67 -20.70
N ASN A 17 -10.15 32.43 -21.75
CA ASN A 17 -11.44 32.35 -22.43
C ASN A 17 -11.56 31.09 -23.30
N GLY A 18 -12.02 29.99 -22.68
CA GLY A 18 -12.50 28.78 -23.37
C GLY A 18 -11.54 27.59 -23.37
N TYR A 19 -10.34 27.70 -22.79
CA TYR A 19 -9.35 26.61 -22.76
C TYR A 19 -8.84 26.35 -21.34
N ALA A 20 -9.67 25.69 -20.52
CA ALA A 20 -9.26 25.24 -19.19
C ALA A 20 -8.19 24.12 -19.30
N PRO A 21 -7.09 24.19 -18.51
CA PRO A 21 -6.05 23.16 -18.54
C PRO A 21 -6.62 21.79 -18.17
N ARG A 22 -6.42 20.80 -19.05
CA ARG A 22 -6.98 19.45 -18.90
C ARG A 22 -5.89 18.40 -18.89
N VAL A 23 -5.91 17.52 -17.89
CA VAL A 23 -4.85 16.53 -17.64
C VAL A 23 -5.38 15.14 -17.34
N GLU A 24 -4.73 14.12 -17.88
CA GLU A 24 -4.85 12.74 -17.43
C GLU A 24 -3.71 12.42 -16.46
N VAL A 25 -4.05 11.86 -15.30
CA VAL A 25 -3.12 11.62 -14.20
C VAL A 25 -2.83 10.13 -14.06
N HIS A 26 -1.55 9.78 -14.04
CA HIS A 26 -1.07 8.41 -13.84
C HIS A 26 -0.33 8.30 -12.51
N ILE A 27 -0.73 7.39 -11.65
CA ILE A 27 -0.13 7.18 -10.33
C ILE A 27 0.30 5.73 -10.22
N ASN A 28 1.58 5.48 -9.95
CA ASN A 28 2.05 4.15 -9.58
C ASN A 28 2.66 4.18 -8.19
N ILE A 29 2.19 3.31 -7.31
CA ILE A 29 2.80 3.09 -6.00
C ILE A 29 3.47 1.72 -6.02
N TRP A 30 4.80 1.72 -5.92
CA TRP A 30 5.59 0.50 -5.78
C TRP A 30 5.88 0.25 -4.31
N LYS A 31 5.33 -0.83 -3.79
CA LYS A 31 5.57 -1.30 -2.43
C LYS A 31 6.88 -2.06 -2.35
N GLY A 32 7.93 -1.36 -1.90
CA GLY A 32 9.21 -1.98 -1.56
C GLY A 32 9.08 -3.06 -0.49
N GLU A 33 9.97 -4.04 -0.53
CA GLU A 33 9.98 -5.14 0.44
C GLU A 33 10.46 -4.69 1.82
N ARG A 34 9.79 -5.19 2.86
CA ARG A 34 10.14 -4.89 4.26
C ARG A 34 11.45 -5.55 4.72
N ARG A 35 11.93 -6.59 4.03
CA ARG A 35 13.03 -7.46 4.46
C ARG A 35 14.42 -6.98 4.04
N SER A 36 14.55 -6.14 3.01
CA SER A 36 15.87 -5.67 2.55
C SER A 36 16.39 -4.54 3.43
N ALA A 37 17.50 -4.79 4.14
CA ALA A 37 18.00 -3.95 5.22
C ALA A 37 18.67 -2.63 4.77
N LYS A 38 18.98 -2.46 3.48
CA LYS A 38 19.90 -1.38 3.06
C LYS A 38 19.23 -0.05 2.69
N ARG A 39 17.99 -0.01 2.17
CA ARG A 39 17.22 1.24 1.94
C ARG A 39 15.71 0.96 1.90
N ARG A 40 14.97 1.32 2.95
CA ARG A 40 13.53 1.07 3.08
C ARG A 40 12.71 2.26 2.54
N PHE A 41 12.34 2.23 1.27
CA PHE A 41 11.47 3.23 0.66
C PHE A 41 10.50 2.61 -0.34
N HIS A 42 9.36 3.29 -0.54
CA HIS A 42 8.42 3.03 -1.61
C HIS A 42 8.73 3.96 -2.79
N LEU A 43 8.28 3.61 -3.99
CA LEU A 43 8.30 4.53 -5.12
C LEU A 43 6.88 5.03 -5.37
N LEU A 44 6.74 6.33 -5.51
CA LEU A 44 5.54 6.99 -5.99
C LEU A 44 5.88 7.62 -7.34
N ASP A 45 5.41 7.03 -8.42
CA ASP A 45 5.50 7.66 -9.74
C ASP A 45 4.22 8.45 -10.00
N ILE A 46 4.37 9.71 -10.41
CA ILE A 46 3.29 10.62 -10.77
C ILE A 46 3.55 11.07 -12.21
N GLY A 47 2.64 10.72 -13.11
CA GLY A 47 2.65 11.11 -14.51
C GLY A 47 1.47 12.02 -14.85
N PHE A 48 1.71 12.95 -15.77
CA PHE A 48 0.72 13.89 -16.26
C PHE A 48 0.74 13.87 -17.78
N ARG A 49 -0.39 13.52 -18.39
CA ARG A 49 -0.64 13.69 -19.82
C ARG A 49 -1.53 14.92 -20.01
N PHE A 50 -0.93 16.02 -20.42
CA PHE A 50 -1.63 17.26 -20.70
C PHE A 50 -2.32 17.18 -22.05
N GLN A 51 -3.65 17.29 -22.04
CA GLN A 51 -4.50 17.33 -23.23
C GLN A 51 -4.78 18.79 -23.63
N GLU A 52 -4.82 19.70 -22.64
CA GLU A 52 -4.87 21.15 -22.83
C GLU A 52 -3.99 21.80 -21.77
N MET A 53 -3.11 22.72 -22.19
CA MET A 53 -2.13 23.37 -21.30
C MET A 53 -1.76 24.79 -21.77
N ARG A 54 -2.44 25.35 -22.77
CA ARG A 54 -2.09 26.66 -23.35
C ARG A 54 -2.15 27.78 -22.30
N SER A 55 -3.18 27.76 -21.47
CA SER A 55 -3.37 28.72 -20.39
C SER A 55 -2.60 28.37 -19.10
N LEU A 56 -1.91 27.23 -19.04
CA LEU A 56 -1.29 26.71 -17.82
C LEU A 56 0.04 27.42 -17.51
N ARG A 57 0.10 28.20 -16.43
CA ARG A 57 1.33 28.89 -16.00
C ARG A 57 2.16 28.06 -15.03
N THR A 58 1.52 27.46 -14.04
CA THR A 58 2.18 26.62 -13.03
C THR A 58 1.34 25.40 -12.74
N LEU A 59 1.97 24.31 -12.30
CA LEU A 59 1.26 23.15 -11.76
C LEU A 59 1.87 22.78 -10.43
N SER A 60 1.06 22.78 -9.38
CA SER A 60 1.47 22.46 -8.03
C SER A 60 0.88 21.14 -7.59
N ILE A 61 1.74 20.26 -7.07
CA ILE A 61 1.41 18.90 -6.66
C ILE A 61 1.74 18.80 -5.17
N SER A 62 0.71 18.74 -4.33
CA SER A 62 0.89 18.53 -2.90
C SER A 62 1.02 17.05 -2.55
N LEU A 63 1.97 16.75 -1.68
CA LEU A 63 2.16 15.47 -1.05
C LEU A 63 1.81 15.63 0.43
N PRO A 64 1.00 14.72 1.02
CA PRO A 64 0.60 14.78 2.43
C PRO A 64 1.73 14.36 3.39
N PHE A 65 2.98 14.60 2.99
CA PHE A 65 4.19 14.28 3.73
C PHE A 65 5.40 15.09 3.22
N GLU A 66 6.42 15.17 4.06
CA GLU A 66 7.66 15.86 3.76
C GLU A 66 8.61 14.99 2.93
N ILE A 67 9.20 15.58 1.88
CA ILE A 67 10.26 14.97 1.07
C ILE A 67 11.38 15.98 0.86
N GLN A 68 12.52 15.49 0.38
CA GLN A 68 13.67 16.31 0.00
C GLN A 68 13.80 16.35 -1.52
N SER A 69 14.48 17.38 -2.06
CA SER A 69 14.62 17.58 -3.50
C SER A 69 15.36 16.44 -4.21
N ASP A 70 16.25 15.75 -3.50
CA ASP A 70 16.97 14.57 -3.98
C ASP A 70 16.13 13.28 -3.95
N HIS A 71 14.92 13.32 -3.40
CA HIS A 71 13.96 12.22 -3.51
C HIS A 71 13.19 12.23 -4.84
N ILE A 72 13.27 13.30 -5.63
CA ILE A 72 12.50 13.50 -6.87
C ILE A 72 13.39 13.25 -8.08
N PHE A 73 13.00 12.27 -8.89
CA PHE A 73 13.69 11.82 -10.09
C PHE A 73 12.78 11.99 -11.30
N ASP A 74 13.36 12.33 -12.44
CA ASP A 74 12.65 12.38 -13.72
C ASP A 74 12.80 11.03 -14.43
N LEU A 75 11.74 10.53 -15.06
CA LEU A 75 11.74 9.23 -15.75
C LEU A 75 11.85 9.34 -17.27
N PHE A 76 12.21 10.50 -17.82
CA PHE A 76 12.33 10.71 -19.27
C PHE A 76 13.24 9.68 -19.93
N ASP A 77 14.46 9.49 -19.41
CA ASP A 77 15.44 8.57 -20.00
C ASP A 77 14.99 7.11 -19.86
N VAL A 78 14.29 6.78 -18.77
CA VAL A 78 13.70 5.46 -18.55
C VAL A 78 12.59 5.19 -19.58
N MET A 79 11.80 6.20 -19.94
CA MET A 79 10.75 6.11 -20.95
C MET A 79 11.26 6.18 -22.39
N HIS A 80 12.53 6.51 -22.62
CA HIS A 80 13.13 6.48 -23.96
C HIS A 80 13.41 5.04 -24.44
N ASP A 81 13.23 4.04 -23.57
CA ASP A 81 13.16 2.62 -23.93
C ASP A 81 11.72 2.26 -24.38
N SER A 82 11.57 1.86 -25.65
CA SER A 82 10.25 1.55 -26.24
C SER A 82 9.47 0.46 -25.50
N SER A 83 10.14 -0.55 -24.94
CA SER A 83 9.46 -1.59 -24.13
C SER A 83 8.85 -1.01 -22.87
N THR A 84 9.61 -0.15 -22.18
CA THR A 84 9.18 0.54 -20.97
C THR A 84 8.04 1.51 -21.25
N LEU A 85 8.17 2.30 -22.32
CA LEU A 85 7.13 3.23 -22.79
C LEU A 85 5.82 2.47 -23.07
N SER A 86 5.90 1.38 -23.85
CA SER A 86 4.75 0.55 -24.17
C SER A 86 4.07 -0.03 -22.92
N ALA A 87 4.85 -0.48 -21.94
CA ALA A 87 4.31 -1.06 -20.70
C ALA A 87 3.61 -0.04 -19.80
N ILE A 88 4.09 1.20 -19.75
CA ILE A 88 3.47 2.28 -18.95
C ILE A 88 2.06 2.61 -19.48
N PHE A 89 1.92 2.71 -20.80
CA PHE A 89 0.66 3.08 -21.44
C PHE A 89 -0.21 1.88 -21.82
N ASN A 90 0.33 0.66 -21.72
CA ASN A 90 -0.33 -0.57 -22.18
C ASN A 90 -0.76 -0.48 -23.67
N GLU A 91 0.11 0.11 -24.49
CA GLU A 91 -0.06 0.35 -25.92
C GLU A 91 1.25 0.03 -26.64
N THR A 92 1.18 -0.32 -27.93
CA THR A 92 2.39 -0.53 -28.74
C THR A 92 2.96 0.84 -29.14
N LEU A 93 3.96 1.30 -28.39
CA LEU A 93 4.61 2.59 -28.59
C LEU A 93 6.10 2.43 -28.84
N SER A 94 6.65 3.31 -29.68
CA SER A 94 8.08 3.45 -29.91
C SER A 94 8.54 4.86 -29.57
N ALA A 95 9.70 4.96 -28.94
CA ALA A 95 10.34 6.24 -28.65
C ALA A 95 11.01 6.78 -29.93
N GLY A 96 10.62 7.99 -30.33
CA GLY A 96 11.28 8.72 -31.42
C GLY A 96 12.65 9.27 -31.03
N GLU A 97 13.28 9.98 -31.96
CA GLU A 97 14.53 10.68 -31.70
C GLU A 97 14.35 11.78 -30.66
N VAL A 98 15.38 11.96 -29.83
CA VAL A 98 15.42 13.02 -28.83
C VAL A 98 15.69 14.35 -29.51
N GLN A 99 14.84 15.33 -29.25
CA GLN A 99 14.84 16.67 -29.83
C GLN A 99 15.13 17.72 -28.76
N GLU A 100 15.24 18.99 -29.18
CA GLU A 100 15.31 20.16 -28.29
C GLU A 100 16.44 20.08 -27.26
N ASN A 101 17.64 19.72 -27.72
CA ASN A 101 18.83 19.58 -26.88
C ASN A 101 18.63 18.59 -25.72
N GLY A 102 17.96 17.47 -25.98
CA GLY A 102 17.80 16.41 -24.97
C GLY A 102 16.55 16.56 -24.11
N LYS A 103 15.57 17.40 -24.48
CA LYS A 103 14.46 17.75 -23.59
C LYS A 103 13.14 17.07 -23.93
N THR A 104 12.97 16.60 -25.17
CA THR A 104 11.67 16.10 -25.64
C THR A 104 11.88 14.95 -26.62
N PHE A 105 11.00 13.94 -26.62
CA PHE A 105 10.91 12.97 -27.71
C PHE A 105 9.44 12.66 -28.02
N ALA A 106 9.15 12.16 -29.22
CA ALA A 106 7.80 11.76 -29.62
C ALA A 106 7.52 10.30 -29.25
N ALA A 107 6.36 10.02 -28.62
CA ALA A 107 5.82 8.68 -28.50
C ALA A 107 5.03 8.33 -29.76
N LEU A 108 5.47 7.31 -30.49
CA LEU A 108 4.95 6.95 -31.80
C LEU A 108 4.19 5.61 -31.72
N ASN A 109 2.98 5.56 -32.28
CA ASN A 109 2.26 4.30 -32.52
C ASN A 109 2.50 3.83 -33.96
N GLU A 110 2.33 2.55 -34.28
CA GLU A 110 2.32 2.04 -35.65
C GLU A 110 1.12 2.64 -36.41
N PRO A 111 1.31 3.27 -37.60
CA PRO A 111 2.48 3.29 -38.48
C PRO A 111 3.36 4.56 -38.33
N LYS A 112 4.03 4.74 -37.18
CA LYS A 112 4.84 5.91 -36.77
C LYS A 112 4.09 7.24 -36.63
N LYS A 113 2.82 7.21 -36.25
CA LYS A 113 2.05 8.42 -35.93
C LYS A 113 2.39 8.90 -34.52
N VAL A 114 2.70 10.19 -34.38
CA VAL A 114 2.87 10.84 -33.07
C VAL A 114 1.56 10.79 -32.30
N GLN A 115 1.59 10.15 -31.13
CA GLN A 115 0.46 10.11 -30.18
C GLN A 115 0.54 11.26 -29.18
N PHE A 116 1.73 11.47 -28.62
CA PHE A 116 2.04 12.54 -27.67
C PHE A 116 3.56 12.73 -27.63
N TYR A 117 4.00 13.79 -26.98
CA TYR A 117 5.40 14.06 -26.72
C TYR A 117 5.72 13.79 -25.26
N VAL A 118 6.87 13.19 -24.98
CA VAL A 118 7.39 13.03 -23.63
C VAL A 118 8.40 14.14 -23.39
N SER A 119 8.21 14.89 -22.31
CA SER A 119 9.04 16.04 -21.94
C SER A 119 9.86 15.73 -20.68
N ARG A 120 11.12 16.15 -20.68
CA ARG A 120 12.02 16.06 -19.53
C ARG A 120 11.72 17.19 -18.56
N CYS A 121 11.57 16.86 -17.28
CA CYS A 121 11.45 17.81 -16.18
C CYS A 121 12.78 17.86 -15.40
N SER A 122 13.61 18.84 -15.70
CA SER A 122 14.89 19.04 -15.02
C SER A 122 14.70 19.59 -13.62
N ARG A 123 15.76 19.63 -12.80
CA ARG A 123 15.68 20.22 -11.46
C ARG A 123 15.29 21.71 -11.51
N ASP A 124 15.78 22.45 -12.49
CA ASP A 124 15.49 23.88 -12.63
C ASP A 124 14.03 24.17 -13.04
N ASP A 125 13.39 23.23 -13.73
CA ASP A 125 11.99 23.29 -14.17
C ASP A 125 10.99 23.18 -13.00
N ARG A 126 11.45 22.76 -11.82
CA ARG A 126 10.63 22.56 -10.63
C ARG A 126 11.19 23.23 -9.39
N SER A 127 10.32 23.47 -8.41
CA SER A 127 10.72 23.79 -7.05
C SER A 127 9.98 22.93 -6.05
N LEU A 128 10.64 22.67 -4.93
CA LEU A 128 10.08 21.99 -3.78
C LEU A 128 9.92 23.00 -2.64
N THR A 129 8.71 23.07 -2.09
CA THR A 129 8.41 23.90 -0.92
C THR A 129 7.65 23.08 0.11
N THR A 130 7.76 23.46 1.39
CA THR A 130 6.97 22.86 2.46
C THR A 130 5.68 23.68 2.65
N ILE A 131 4.57 23.01 2.92
CA ILE A 131 3.27 23.62 3.20
C ILE A 131 2.72 23.07 4.52
N GLY A 132 1.99 23.90 5.28
CA GLY A 132 1.45 23.50 6.57
C GLY A 132 2.45 23.61 7.73
N LYS A 133 2.02 23.18 8.92
CA LYS A 133 2.82 23.21 10.16
C LYS A 133 2.57 21.97 11.01
N GLY A 134 3.59 21.51 11.73
CA GLY A 134 3.48 20.40 12.69
C GLY A 134 3.03 19.09 12.04
N GLY A 135 1.98 18.47 12.59
CA GLY A 135 1.46 17.17 12.12
C GLY A 135 0.78 17.19 10.74
N ASP A 136 0.53 18.39 10.19
CA ASP A 136 -0.07 18.60 8.87
C ASP A 136 0.95 19.12 7.83
N ALA A 137 2.25 19.06 8.16
CA ALA A 137 3.30 19.45 7.22
C ALA A 137 3.36 18.49 6.02
N GLY A 138 3.42 19.08 4.83
CA GLY A 138 3.53 18.36 3.56
C GLY A 138 4.47 19.08 2.60
N SER A 139 4.69 18.48 1.43
CA SER A 139 5.54 19.06 0.39
C SER A 139 4.72 19.46 -0.82
N VAL A 140 5.14 20.51 -1.51
CA VAL A 140 4.56 20.92 -2.79
C VAL A 140 5.66 20.94 -3.84
N ILE A 141 5.49 20.09 -4.85
CA ILE A 141 6.30 20.12 -6.07
C ILE A 141 5.59 21.06 -7.04
N MET A 142 6.22 22.18 -7.36
CA MET A 142 5.70 23.16 -8.31
C MET A 142 6.50 23.12 -9.61
N LEU A 143 5.82 22.83 -10.72
CA LEU A 143 6.32 22.99 -12.07
C LEU A 143 6.14 24.46 -12.49
N ARG A 144 7.22 25.07 -12.97
CA ARG A 144 7.31 26.52 -13.22
C ARG A 144 6.89 26.89 -14.64
N ASP A 145 6.67 28.18 -14.87
CA ASP A 145 6.25 28.70 -16.19
C ASP A 145 7.21 28.35 -17.32
N GLN A 146 8.53 28.49 -17.08
CA GLN A 146 9.57 28.13 -18.04
C GLN A 146 9.51 26.67 -18.54
N PHE A 147 8.94 25.78 -17.73
CA PHE A 147 8.72 24.39 -18.08
C PHE A 147 7.57 24.27 -19.08
N PHE A 148 6.45 24.95 -18.82
CA PHE A 148 5.29 24.97 -19.71
C PHE A 148 5.51 25.79 -20.98
N ASP A 149 6.28 26.87 -20.94
CA ASP A 149 6.71 27.64 -22.13
C ASP A 149 7.34 26.73 -23.19
N ARG A 150 8.24 25.86 -22.73
CA ARG A 150 8.91 24.89 -23.60
C ARG A 150 7.92 23.88 -24.17
N MET A 151 6.99 23.37 -23.36
CA MET A 151 6.00 22.39 -23.80
C MET A 151 5.02 22.99 -24.81
N ARG A 152 4.61 24.25 -24.62
CA ARG A 152 3.71 24.99 -25.53
C ARG A 152 4.28 25.16 -26.93
N ALA A 153 5.61 25.09 -27.12
CA ALA A 153 6.24 25.20 -28.43
C ALA A 153 5.87 24.06 -29.39
N LYS A 154 5.34 22.94 -28.88
CA LYS A 154 4.94 21.77 -29.67
C LYS A 154 3.43 21.57 -29.60
N ILE A 155 2.82 21.38 -30.77
CA ILE A 155 1.39 21.09 -30.90
C ILE A 155 1.13 19.62 -30.60
N GLY A 156 0.22 19.34 -29.67
CA GLY A 156 -0.23 17.99 -29.31
C GLY A 156 -0.10 17.71 -27.82
N ASP A 157 -0.57 16.55 -27.40
CA ASP A 157 -0.49 16.09 -26.03
C ASP A 157 0.96 16.01 -25.56
N GLN A 158 1.17 16.37 -24.29
CA GLN A 158 2.48 16.30 -23.65
C GLN A 158 2.43 15.43 -22.40
N TYR A 159 3.48 14.65 -22.17
CA TYR A 159 3.59 13.75 -21.05
C TYR A 159 4.85 14.01 -20.23
N ILE A 160 4.71 14.01 -18.92
CA ILE A 160 5.84 13.92 -17.99
C ILE A 160 5.59 12.85 -16.96
N ARG A 161 6.68 12.34 -16.38
CA ARG A 161 6.60 11.40 -15.27
C ARG A 161 7.74 11.60 -14.30
N LEU A 162 7.38 11.86 -13.05
CA LEU A 162 8.29 12.01 -11.94
C LEU A 162 8.20 10.77 -11.04
N ARG A 163 9.35 10.31 -10.54
CA ARG A 163 9.46 9.28 -9.51
C ARG A 163 9.88 9.93 -8.19
N ILE A 164 9.17 9.60 -7.13
CA ILE A 164 9.43 10.09 -5.79
C ILE A 164 9.78 8.89 -4.91
N ARG A 165 10.97 8.89 -4.33
CA ARG A 165 11.35 7.92 -3.29
C ARG A 165 10.71 8.35 -1.97
N VAL A 166 9.82 7.53 -1.43
CA VAL A 166 9.10 7.79 -0.18
C VAL A 166 9.66 6.89 0.92
N PRO A 167 10.48 7.41 1.86
CA PRO A 167 11.02 6.62 2.96
C PRO A 167 9.92 5.96 3.82
N PHE A 168 10.18 4.74 4.32
CA PHE A 168 9.17 4.01 5.10
C PHE A 168 8.79 4.70 6.42
N HIS A 169 9.65 5.52 7.02
CA HIS A 169 9.26 6.23 8.25
C HIS A 169 8.15 7.28 8.00
N ILE A 170 7.90 7.62 6.73
CA ILE A 170 6.89 8.57 6.27
C ILE A 170 5.56 7.84 5.92
N MET A 171 5.47 6.52 6.20
CA MET A 171 4.38 5.60 5.81
C MET A 171 2.94 6.03 6.16
N ASN A 172 2.75 6.99 7.06
CA ASN A 172 1.42 7.50 7.46
C ASN A 172 0.62 8.16 6.32
N GLY A 173 1.26 8.42 5.17
CA GLY A 173 0.67 9.12 4.03
C GLY A 173 -0.23 8.27 3.12
N PHE A 174 -0.09 6.94 3.01
CA PHE A 174 -0.89 6.11 2.09
C PHE A 174 -1.30 4.73 2.62
N VAL A 175 -0.61 4.21 3.65
CA VAL A 175 -0.86 2.86 4.16
C VAL A 175 -0.98 2.88 5.66
N SER A 176 -2.04 2.26 6.16
CA SER A 176 -2.24 1.98 7.58
C SER A 176 -2.16 0.48 7.79
N GLU A 177 -1.36 0.05 8.75
CA GLU A 177 -1.18 -1.36 9.06
C GLU A 177 -1.88 -1.70 10.36
N VAL A 178 -2.51 -2.88 10.38
CA VAL A 178 -3.19 -3.42 11.54
C VAL A 178 -2.65 -4.82 11.76
N ASP A 179 -1.83 -4.94 12.81
CA ASP A 179 -1.34 -6.25 13.26
C ASP A 179 -2.45 -7.05 13.94
N ALA A 180 -2.43 -8.37 13.74
CA ALA A 180 -3.37 -9.26 14.41
C ALA A 180 -3.08 -9.29 15.92
N LYS A 181 -4.10 -9.01 16.74
CA LYS A 181 -3.99 -8.96 18.21
C LYS A 181 -3.57 -10.31 18.85
N ASP A 182 -3.79 -11.43 18.15
CA ASP A 182 -3.50 -12.79 18.65
C ASP A 182 -2.17 -13.37 18.11
N SER A 183 -1.25 -12.51 17.63
CA SER A 183 0.02 -12.92 17.01
C SER A 183 0.95 -13.72 17.92
N ALA A 184 0.75 -13.68 19.24
CA ALA A 184 1.57 -14.39 20.22
C ALA A 184 1.30 -15.90 20.26
N PHE A 185 0.14 -16.37 19.78
CA PHE A 185 -0.29 -17.77 19.91
C PHE A 185 -0.53 -18.49 18.57
N LEU A 186 -0.57 -17.78 17.44
CA LEU A 186 -0.83 -18.34 16.12
C LEU A 186 0.46 -18.54 15.31
N SER A 187 0.69 -19.78 14.83
CA SER A 187 1.86 -20.15 14.01
C SER A 187 1.95 -19.36 12.69
N THR A 188 0.82 -18.88 12.21
CA THR A 188 0.69 -17.96 11.09
C THR A 188 0.41 -16.57 11.62
N ILE A 189 1.40 -15.67 11.52
CA ILE A 189 1.19 -14.25 11.78
C ILE A 189 0.63 -13.67 10.49
N SER A 190 -0.66 -13.29 10.51
CA SER A 190 -1.23 -12.51 9.42
C SER A 190 -1.28 -11.04 9.81
N THR A 191 -0.65 -10.18 9.02
CA THR A 191 -0.77 -8.73 9.16
C THR A 191 -1.75 -8.25 8.09
N SER A 192 -2.74 -7.46 8.51
CA SER A 192 -3.67 -6.82 7.59
C SER A 192 -3.16 -5.41 7.29
N GLU A 193 -3.01 -5.08 6.02
CA GLU A 193 -2.59 -3.76 5.56
C GLU A 193 -3.75 -3.10 4.82
N ILE A 194 -4.15 -1.91 5.24
CA ILE A 194 -5.13 -1.10 4.55
C ILE A 194 -4.38 -0.03 3.76
N VAL A 195 -4.54 -0.04 2.44
CA VAL A 195 -3.97 0.95 1.53
C VAL A 195 -5.09 1.86 1.06
N GLU A 196 -4.88 3.15 1.21
CA GLU A 196 -5.84 4.17 0.81
C GLU A 196 -5.12 5.26 0.03
N PHE A 197 -5.57 5.48 -1.21
CA PHE A 197 -5.11 6.57 -2.05
C PHE A 197 -6.25 7.57 -2.26
N ARG A 198 -5.96 8.85 -2.05
CA ARG A 198 -6.89 9.97 -2.23
C ARG A 198 -6.26 11.06 -3.09
N LEU A 199 -6.98 11.47 -4.11
CA LEU A 199 -6.64 12.56 -5.02
C LEU A 199 -7.79 13.55 -5.07
N ASN A 200 -7.46 14.84 -4.91
CA ASN A 200 -8.39 15.96 -4.90
C ASN A 200 -9.59 15.83 -3.93
N GLU A 201 -9.45 15.03 -2.86
CA GLU A 201 -10.49 14.91 -1.83
C GLU A 201 -10.44 16.11 -0.88
N ARG A 202 -11.29 17.11 -1.18
CA ARG A 202 -11.33 18.41 -0.47
C ARG A 202 -11.51 18.26 1.04
N ARG A 203 -12.24 17.24 1.52
CA ARG A 203 -12.45 16.99 2.95
C ARG A 203 -11.17 16.61 3.70
N ASN A 204 -10.12 16.25 2.97
CA ASN A 204 -8.84 15.82 3.52
C ASN A 204 -7.67 16.73 3.16
N PHE A 205 -7.94 17.91 2.62
CA PHE A 205 -6.91 18.93 2.43
C PHE A 205 -6.50 19.53 3.76
N SER A 206 -5.21 19.85 3.90
CA SER A 206 -4.73 20.64 5.04
C SER A 206 -5.27 22.07 4.93
N ALA A 207 -5.38 22.75 6.07
CA ALA A 207 -5.83 24.15 6.10
C ALA A 207 -5.01 25.06 5.17
N ALA A 208 -3.69 24.80 5.07
CA ALA A 208 -2.80 25.55 4.20
C ALA A 208 -3.10 25.36 2.70
N ILE A 209 -3.54 24.16 2.28
CA ILE A 209 -3.98 23.93 0.89
C ILE A 209 -5.31 24.65 0.64
N LEU A 210 -6.26 24.56 1.58
CA LEU A 210 -7.56 25.24 1.47
C LEU A 210 -7.40 26.76 1.38
N GLU A 211 -6.48 27.34 2.15
CA GLU A 211 -6.13 28.76 2.08
C GLU A 211 -5.59 29.14 0.69
N ARG A 212 -4.74 28.30 0.08
CA ARG A 212 -4.25 28.54 -1.28
C ARG A 212 -5.32 28.47 -2.35
N LEU A 213 -6.22 27.49 -2.27
CA LEU A 213 -7.35 27.40 -3.19
C LEU A 213 -8.30 28.59 -3.02
N SER A 214 -8.51 29.05 -1.78
CA SER A 214 -9.33 30.24 -1.50
C SER A 214 -8.67 31.54 -1.98
N GLY A 215 -7.34 31.55 -2.10
CA GLY A 215 -6.53 32.68 -2.58
C GLY A 215 -6.50 32.87 -4.10
N GLY A 216 -7.31 32.13 -4.86
CA GLY A 216 -7.45 32.28 -6.31
C GLY A 216 -6.74 31.22 -7.16
N ALA A 217 -6.21 30.16 -6.55
CA ALA A 217 -5.69 29.01 -7.29
C ALA A 217 -6.80 27.97 -7.53
N ASP A 218 -6.88 27.44 -8.75
CA ASP A 218 -7.91 26.48 -9.14
C ASP A 218 -7.36 25.05 -9.19
N LEU A 219 -8.21 24.07 -8.81
CA LEU A 219 -7.90 22.66 -9.01
C LEU A 219 -7.86 22.37 -10.51
N ILE A 220 -6.91 21.55 -10.95
CA ILE A 220 -6.79 21.21 -12.37
C ILE A 220 -7.92 20.28 -12.83
N ASP A 221 -8.40 20.49 -14.06
CA ASP A 221 -9.40 19.63 -14.67
C ASP A 221 -8.80 18.28 -15.03
N VAL A 222 -9.10 17.28 -14.20
CA VAL A 222 -8.64 15.91 -14.41
C VAL A 222 -9.61 15.16 -15.33
N SER A 223 -9.15 14.73 -16.51
CA SER A 223 -9.96 13.95 -17.46
C SER A 223 -10.00 12.47 -17.12
N ALA A 224 -8.89 11.92 -16.63
CA ALA A 224 -8.80 10.53 -16.22
C ALA A 224 -7.74 10.36 -15.13
N VAL A 225 -7.97 9.37 -14.26
CA VAL A 225 -7.03 8.94 -13.23
C VAL A 225 -6.76 7.45 -13.43
N HIS A 226 -5.49 7.09 -13.60
CA HIS A 226 -5.03 5.71 -13.63
C HIS A 226 -4.15 5.46 -12.41
N TYR A 227 -4.64 4.64 -11.48
CA TYR A 227 -3.93 4.29 -10.26
C TYR A 227 -3.51 2.82 -10.26
N PHE A 228 -2.21 2.59 -10.22
CA PHE A 228 -1.59 1.28 -10.07
C PHE A 228 -0.98 1.14 -8.68
N LEU A 229 -1.40 0.12 -7.94
CA LEU A 229 -0.67 -0.36 -6.76
C LEU A 229 0.11 -1.61 -7.16
N ILE A 230 1.43 -1.53 -7.05
CA ILE A 230 2.34 -2.64 -7.35
C ILE A 230 2.90 -3.17 -6.05
N ARG A 231 2.72 -4.47 -5.81
CA ARG A 231 3.16 -5.13 -4.57
C ARG A 231 3.56 -6.57 -4.80
N ASP A 232 4.21 -7.17 -3.82
CA ASP A 232 4.58 -8.58 -3.82
C ASP A 232 3.34 -9.49 -3.89
N MET A 233 3.42 -10.54 -4.71
CA MET A 233 2.35 -11.51 -4.97
C MET A 233 2.01 -12.40 -3.77
N THR A 234 2.90 -12.49 -2.78
CA THR A 234 2.65 -13.19 -1.52
C THR A 234 1.62 -12.49 -0.64
N VAL A 235 1.31 -11.22 -0.95
CA VAL A 235 0.31 -10.45 -0.22
C VAL A 235 -0.98 -10.38 -1.01
N GLU A 236 -2.02 -10.96 -0.44
CA GLU A 236 -3.33 -11.09 -1.08
C GLU A 236 -4.21 -9.88 -0.80
N MET A 237 -4.98 -9.43 -1.80
CA MET A 237 -6.04 -8.44 -1.59
C MET A 237 -7.30 -9.14 -1.09
N THR A 238 -7.75 -8.80 0.11
CA THR A 238 -8.94 -9.43 0.70
C THR A 238 -10.22 -8.67 0.36
N GLN A 239 -10.15 -7.34 0.31
CA GLN A 239 -11.31 -6.47 0.07
C GLN A 239 -10.90 -5.20 -0.67
N SER A 240 -11.80 -4.66 -1.49
CA SER A 240 -11.65 -3.37 -2.15
C SER A 240 -13.00 -2.65 -2.12
N HIS A 241 -13.04 -1.41 -1.64
CA HIS A 241 -14.28 -0.63 -1.60
C HIS A 241 -14.64 -0.09 -2.99
N THR A 242 -13.63 0.35 -3.74
CA THR A 242 -13.78 0.76 -5.13
C THR A 242 -13.59 -0.46 -6.02
N GLY A 243 -14.49 -0.72 -6.97
CA GLY A 243 -14.29 -1.77 -7.97
C GLY A 243 -12.95 -1.55 -8.68
N PHE A 244 -12.01 -2.49 -8.54
CA PHE A 244 -10.76 -2.43 -9.28
C PHE A 244 -11.00 -2.95 -10.69
N LYS A 245 -10.33 -2.34 -11.68
CA LYS A 245 -10.56 -2.60 -13.10
C LYS A 245 -9.92 -3.90 -13.55
N LYS A 246 -8.68 -4.15 -13.13
CA LYS A 246 -7.88 -5.30 -13.57
C LYS A 246 -6.79 -5.61 -12.55
N MET A 247 -6.44 -6.89 -12.43
CA MET A 247 -5.18 -7.33 -11.82
C MET A 247 -4.33 -8.06 -12.85
N ARG A 248 -3.02 -7.84 -12.84
CA ARG A 248 -2.07 -8.59 -13.71
C ARG A 248 -0.73 -8.78 -13.04
N ARG A 249 -0.08 -9.90 -13.33
CA ARG A 249 1.33 -10.11 -12.99
C ARG A 249 2.21 -9.20 -13.85
N LEU A 250 3.32 -8.71 -13.29
CA LEU A 250 4.29 -7.93 -14.07
C LEU A 250 5.07 -8.84 -15.03
N GLU A 251 5.34 -8.32 -16.22
CA GLU A 251 6.24 -8.91 -17.21
C GLU A 251 7.70 -8.58 -16.84
N PRO A 252 8.48 -9.51 -16.26
CA PRO A 252 9.71 -9.14 -15.55
C PRO A 252 10.75 -8.45 -16.43
N GLU A 253 10.95 -8.95 -17.65
CA GLU A 253 11.93 -8.40 -18.60
C GLU A 253 11.70 -6.92 -18.93
N ILE A 254 10.45 -6.48 -18.97
CA ILE A 254 10.11 -5.08 -19.28
C ILE A 254 10.29 -4.21 -18.04
N TRP A 255 9.80 -4.67 -16.88
CA TRP A 255 9.81 -3.89 -15.65
C TRP A 255 11.16 -3.87 -14.94
N GLU A 256 12.03 -4.85 -15.17
CA GLU A 256 13.44 -4.80 -14.73
C GLU A 256 14.20 -3.64 -15.39
N ARG A 257 13.86 -3.28 -16.65
CA ARG A 257 14.42 -2.08 -17.30
C ARG A 257 13.89 -0.79 -16.67
N TYR A 258 12.59 -0.76 -16.35
CA TYR A 258 11.94 0.37 -15.67
C TYR A 258 12.48 0.63 -14.25
N LEU A 259 12.91 -0.43 -13.58
CA LEU A 259 13.44 -0.42 -12.21
C LEU A 259 14.96 -0.54 -12.16
N ARG A 260 15.67 -0.33 -13.26
CA ARG A 260 17.13 -0.49 -13.35
C ARG A 260 17.88 0.29 -12.25
N ASP A 261 17.42 1.50 -11.94
CA ASP A 261 18.02 2.37 -10.92
C ASP A 261 17.56 2.03 -9.49
N GLU A 262 16.73 1.00 -9.34
CA GLU A 262 16.02 0.61 -8.12
C GLU A 262 16.11 -0.90 -7.85
N PRO A 263 17.32 -1.47 -7.69
CA PRO A 263 17.57 -2.92 -7.65
C PRO A 263 16.90 -3.65 -6.48
N GLN A 264 16.43 -2.92 -5.46
CA GLN A 264 15.68 -3.47 -4.33
C GLN A 264 14.24 -3.87 -4.69
N PHE A 265 13.73 -3.49 -5.87
CA PHE A 265 12.42 -3.90 -6.37
C PHE A 265 12.57 -5.06 -7.35
N ASN A 266 12.07 -6.23 -6.98
CA ASN A 266 12.06 -7.40 -7.86
C ASN A 266 10.74 -7.52 -8.62
N ALA A 267 10.76 -7.25 -9.92
CA ALA A 267 9.55 -7.31 -10.77
C ALA A 267 8.95 -8.73 -10.88
N GLN A 268 9.75 -9.80 -10.72
CA GLN A 268 9.31 -11.18 -10.97
C GLN A 268 8.19 -11.66 -10.05
N ASN A 269 8.19 -11.15 -8.81
CA ASN A 269 7.27 -11.52 -7.75
C ASN A 269 6.22 -10.43 -7.49
N MET A 270 6.04 -9.47 -8.40
CA MET A 270 5.10 -8.38 -8.21
C MET A 270 3.81 -8.56 -9.03
N ILE A 271 2.73 -8.02 -8.48
CA ILE A 271 1.41 -7.94 -9.09
C ILE A 271 0.93 -6.49 -9.10
N ILE A 272 0.25 -6.10 -10.19
CA ILE A 272 -0.38 -4.79 -10.36
C ILE A 272 -1.87 -4.91 -10.06
N TYR A 273 -2.36 -4.02 -9.19
CA TYR A 273 -3.78 -3.74 -9.02
C TYR A 273 -4.11 -2.39 -9.66
N HIS A 274 -5.11 -2.36 -10.54
CA HIS A 274 -5.49 -1.18 -11.29
C HIS A 274 -6.87 -0.65 -10.87
N TRP A 275 -6.91 0.61 -10.48
CA TRP A 275 -8.15 1.40 -10.41
C TRP A 275 -8.08 2.52 -11.43
N SER A 276 -9.21 2.83 -12.06
CA SER A 276 -9.29 3.99 -12.95
C SER A 276 -10.63 4.69 -12.84
N SER A 277 -10.61 6.00 -12.99
CA SER A 277 -11.80 6.83 -13.20
C SER A 277 -11.57 7.66 -14.46
N VAL A 278 -12.54 7.67 -15.37
CA VAL A 278 -12.49 8.44 -16.62
C VAL A 278 -13.73 9.31 -16.65
N ALA A 279 -13.54 10.62 -16.72
CA ALA A 279 -14.63 11.56 -16.82
C ALA A 279 -15.26 11.51 -18.23
N PRO A 280 -16.60 11.55 -18.33
CA PRO A 280 -17.28 11.80 -19.60
C PRO A 280 -16.76 13.06 -20.32
N PRO A 281 -16.98 13.18 -21.65
CA PRO A 281 -16.68 14.40 -22.39
C PRO A 281 -17.32 15.62 -21.70
N GLN A 282 -16.57 16.72 -21.60
CA GLN A 282 -17.00 17.98 -20.95
C GLN A 282 -17.24 17.91 -19.44
N SER A 283 -16.78 16.84 -18.78
CA SER A 283 -16.75 16.74 -17.32
C SER A 283 -15.34 16.44 -16.81
N THR A 284 -15.18 16.55 -15.49
CA THR A 284 -13.91 16.39 -14.78
C THR A 284 -14.08 15.38 -13.65
N VAL A 285 -12.96 14.74 -13.27
CA VAL A 285 -12.91 13.90 -12.07
C VAL A 285 -12.64 14.81 -10.87
N ASP A 286 -13.70 15.18 -10.15
CA ASP A 286 -13.60 16.07 -8.99
C ASP A 286 -12.70 15.52 -7.88
N SER A 287 -12.85 14.23 -7.57
CA SER A 287 -12.05 13.51 -6.59
C SER A 287 -11.92 12.04 -6.96
N PHE A 288 -10.85 11.40 -6.49
CA PHE A 288 -10.61 9.98 -6.70
C PHE A 288 -10.12 9.33 -5.41
N THR A 289 -10.81 8.26 -5.01
CA THR A 289 -10.43 7.45 -3.83
C THR A 289 -10.37 5.98 -4.20
N ALA A 290 -9.26 5.33 -3.85
CA ALA A 290 -9.07 3.89 -3.96
C ALA A 290 -8.65 3.33 -2.60
N LEU A 291 -9.55 2.55 -2.00
CA LEU A 291 -9.34 1.87 -0.72
C LEU A 291 -9.33 0.36 -0.94
N ALA A 292 -8.26 -0.29 -0.50
CA ALA A 292 -8.11 -1.74 -0.55
C ALA A 292 -7.41 -2.28 0.70
N THR A 293 -7.90 -3.43 1.16
CA THR A 293 -7.36 -4.18 2.29
C THR A 293 -6.63 -5.40 1.78
N PHE A 294 -5.46 -5.63 2.36
CA PHE A 294 -4.56 -6.70 1.99
C PHE A 294 -4.18 -7.51 3.22
N ARG A 295 -3.86 -8.78 3.00
CA ARG A 295 -3.43 -9.69 4.05
C ARG A 295 -2.12 -10.34 3.64
N ALA A 296 -1.09 -10.06 4.41
CA ALA A 296 0.20 -10.71 4.28
C ALA A 296 0.24 -11.91 5.22
N TYR A 297 0.61 -13.07 4.69
CA TYR A 297 0.85 -14.26 5.49
C TYR A 297 2.35 -14.40 5.73
N TYR A 298 2.76 -14.23 6.98
CA TYR A 298 4.13 -14.51 7.37
C TYR A 298 4.16 -15.86 8.09
N THR A 299 4.95 -16.79 7.55
CA THR A 299 5.41 -17.92 8.32
C THR A 299 6.32 -17.36 9.41
N GLY A 300 5.82 -17.37 10.64
CA GLY A 300 6.55 -16.88 11.80
C GLY A 300 7.74 -17.78 12.12
N ARG A 301 8.37 -17.50 13.27
CA ARG A 301 9.48 -18.30 13.81
C ARG A 301 8.99 -19.69 14.20
N LEU A 302 8.83 -20.60 13.24
CA LEU A 302 8.41 -22.00 13.45
C LEU A 302 9.29 -22.69 14.52
N TRP A 303 10.56 -22.29 14.62
CA TRP A 303 11.47 -22.76 15.64
C TRP A 303 11.06 -22.36 17.07
N ILE A 304 10.42 -21.20 17.28
CA ILE A 304 9.87 -20.81 18.60
C ILE A 304 8.71 -21.73 18.95
N TYR A 305 7.83 -22.04 17.99
CA TYR A 305 6.76 -23.01 18.21
C TYR A 305 7.32 -24.39 18.57
N ALA A 306 8.34 -24.85 17.87
CA ALA A 306 9.04 -26.08 18.21
C ALA A 306 9.62 -26.04 19.64
N LEU A 307 10.23 -24.92 20.04
CA LEU A 307 10.77 -24.73 21.39
C LEU A 307 9.66 -24.75 22.45
N VAL A 308 8.52 -24.10 22.21
CA VAL A 308 7.35 -24.11 23.11
C VAL A 308 6.80 -25.53 23.25
N VAL A 309 6.68 -26.28 22.16
CA VAL A 309 6.23 -27.69 22.20
C VAL A 309 7.19 -28.55 23.01
N VAL A 310 8.49 -28.39 22.83
CA VAL A 310 9.51 -29.10 23.63
C VAL A 310 9.42 -28.72 25.12
N ALA A 311 9.25 -27.43 25.43
CA ALA A 311 9.10 -26.96 26.81
C ALA A 311 7.84 -27.53 27.47
N LEU A 312 6.69 -27.53 26.78
CA LEU A 312 5.45 -28.14 27.27
C LEU A 312 5.60 -29.64 27.49
N GLY A 313 6.29 -30.34 26.57
CA GLY A 313 6.62 -31.75 26.73
C GLY A 313 7.46 -32.01 27.98
N ALA A 314 8.52 -31.21 28.19
CA ALA A 314 9.37 -31.30 29.38
C ALA A 314 8.60 -31.00 30.68
N MET A 315 7.73 -29.97 30.68
CA MET A 315 6.87 -29.65 31.82
C MET A 315 5.87 -30.78 32.11
N GLY A 316 5.30 -31.41 31.08
CA GLY A 316 4.43 -32.58 31.22
C GLY A 316 5.15 -33.76 31.85
N SER A 317 6.34 -34.09 31.37
CA SER A 317 7.18 -35.15 31.94
C SER A 317 7.59 -34.85 33.39
N ALA A 318 7.98 -33.62 33.69
CA ALA A 318 8.33 -33.19 35.06
C ALA A 318 7.12 -33.28 36.00
N SER A 319 5.94 -32.86 35.53
CA SER A 319 4.70 -32.94 36.31
C SER A 319 4.31 -34.41 36.58
N GLN A 320 4.42 -35.27 35.58
CA GLN A 320 4.19 -36.72 35.72
C GLN A 320 5.16 -37.33 36.74
N ALA A 321 6.46 -37.04 36.63
CA ALA A 321 7.47 -37.53 37.56
C ALA A 321 7.22 -37.04 38.99
N GLY A 322 6.88 -35.77 39.17
CA GLY A 322 6.53 -35.20 40.47
C GLY A 322 5.30 -35.86 41.08
N LEU A 323 4.24 -36.07 40.28
CA LEU A 323 3.02 -36.75 40.73
C LEU A 323 3.30 -38.22 41.12
N ALA A 324 4.10 -38.92 40.32
CA ALA A 324 4.51 -40.29 40.59
C ALA A 324 5.31 -40.41 41.90
N ALA A 325 6.22 -39.47 42.16
CA ALA A 325 6.98 -39.42 43.40
C ALA A 325 6.08 -39.15 44.61
N LEU A 326 5.14 -38.22 44.49
CA LEU A 326 4.14 -37.92 45.53
C LEU A 326 3.26 -39.13 45.86
N VAL A 327 2.74 -39.83 44.84
CA VAL A 327 1.94 -41.05 45.01
C VAL A 327 2.77 -42.17 45.66
N GLY A 328 4.01 -42.37 45.21
CA GLY A 328 4.92 -43.34 45.79
C GLY A 328 5.22 -43.08 47.27
N MET A 329 5.35 -41.80 47.65
CA MET A 329 5.56 -41.38 49.04
C MET A 329 4.32 -41.57 49.91
N LEU A 330 3.13 -41.29 49.38
CA LEU A 330 1.86 -41.39 50.12
C LEU A 330 1.38 -42.84 50.31
N TRP A 331 1.79 -43.77 49.45
CA TRP A 331 1.21 -45.12 49.41
C TRP A 331 2.22 -46.26 49.66
N GLU A 332 3.47 -45.96 50.03
CA GLU A 332 4.56 -46.95 50.27
C GLU A 332 4.63 -48.05 49.18
N ILE A 333 4.43 -47.68 47.91
CA ILE A 333 4.40 -48.65 46.81
C ILE A 333 5.84 -49.11 46.54
N LYS A 334 6.16 -50.35 46.93
CA LYS A 334 7.48 -50.96 46.74
C LYS A 334 7.68 -51.58 45.35
N ASP A 335 6.60 -51.86 44.61
CA ASP A 335 6.66 -52.53 43.31
C ASP A 335 6.53 -51.52 42.15
N PRO A 336 7.54 -51.39 41.27
CA PRO A 336 7.54 -50.46 40.14
C PRO A 336 6.32 -50.61 39.20
N TRP A 337 5.82 -51.84 39.04
CA TRP A 337 4.68 -52.10 38.15
C TRP A 337 3.35 -51.61 38.72
N GLN A 338 3.19 -51.66 40.04
CA GLN A 338 2.01 -51.12 40.71
C GLN A 338 1.99 -49.59 40.65
N ALA A 339 3.16 -48.95 40.82
CA ALA A 339 3.28 -47.50 40.68
C ALA A 339 2.96 -47.03 39.25
N ALA A 340 3.44 -47.74 38.22
CA ALA A 340 3.12 -47.45 36.83
C ALA A 340 1.62 -47.61 36.52
N ALA A 341 0.98 -48.65 37.03
CA ALA A 341 -0.46 -48.89 36.85
C ALA A 341 -1.32 -47.83 37.54
N VAL A 342 -0.99 -47.42 38.76
CA VAL A 342 -1.69 -46.35 39.48
C VAL A 342 -1.53 -45.01 38.77
N ASN A 343 -0.33 -44.68 38.30
CA ASN A 343 -0.09 -43.45 37.53
C ASN A 343 -0.87 -43.42 36.21
N ALA A 344 -0.91 -44.55 35.49
CA ALA A 344 -1.72 -44.67 34.28
C ALA A 344 -3.22 -44.48 34.57
N ALA A 345 -3.72 -45.10 35.65
CA ALA A 345 -5.12 -44.97 36.07
C ALA A 345 -5.47 -43.52 36.46
N ILE A 346 -4.61 -42.83 37.21
CA ILE A 346 -4.80 -41.41 37.56
C ILE A 346 -4.78 -40.53 36.31
N PHE A 347 -3.85 -40.78 35.37
CA PHE A 347 -3.79 -40.04 34.12
C PHE A 347 -5.06 -40.22 33.29
N PHE A 348 -5.54 -41.46 33.09
CA PHE A 348 -6.79 -41.72 32.38
C PHE A 348 -8.00 -41.12 33.10
N PHE A 349 -8.02 -41.13 34.44
CA PHE A 349 -9.07 -40.50 35.22
C PHE A 349 -9.08 -38.98 35.05
N LEU A 350 -7.92 -38.31 35.07
CA LEU A 350 -7.81 -36.87 34.85
C LEU A 350 -8.19 -36.48 33.42
N VAL A 351 -7.77 -37.27 32.42
CA VAL A 351 -8.17 -37.07 31.02
C VAL A 351 -9.69 -37.23 30.85
N PHE A 352 -10.28 -38.24 31.49
CA PHE A 352 -11.73 -38.44 31.49
C PHE A 352 -12.46 -37.28 32.18
N LEU A 353 -11.97 -36.82 33.33
CA LEU A 353 -12.54 -35.69 34.07
C LEU A 353 -12.48 -34.39 33.23
N LEU A 354 -11.34 -34.13 32.57
CA LEU A 354 -11.16 -32.99 31.69
C LEU A 354 -12.11 -33.08 30.49
N PHE A 355 -12.24 -34.25 29.86
CA PHE A 355 -13.19 -34.49 28.78
C PHE A 355 -14.64 -34.25 29.23
N PHE A 356 -15.00 -34.71 30.44
CA PHE A 356 -16.32 -34.51 31.01
C PHE A 356 -16.61 -33.03 31.28
N ILE A 357 -15.65 -32.30 31.87
CA ILE A 357 -15.74 -30.85 32.12
C ILE A 357 -15.85 -30.07 30.81
N VAL A 358 -15.06 -30.40 29.78
CA VAL A 358 -15.11 -29.69 28.49
C VAL A 358 -16.42 -29.99 27.74
N ARG A 359 -16.90 -31.23 27.79
CA ARG A 359 -18.11 -31.67 27.06
C ARG A 359 -19.41 -31.22 27.75
N PHE A 360 -19.43 -31.15 29.08
CA PHE A 360 -20.64 -30.84 29.85
C PHE A 360 -20.59 -29.50 30.59
N GLY A 361 -19.41 -28.90 30.78
CA GLY A 361 -19.23 -27.62 31.49
C GLY A 361 -19.81 -26.41 30.76
N ARG A 362 -20.06 -26.49 29.45
CA ARG A 362 -20.86 -25.46 28.73
C ARG A 362 -22.34 -25.44 29.11
N ARG A 363 -22.84 -26.44 29.85
CA ARG A 363 -24.24 -26.54 30.29
C ARG A 363 -24.45 -26.10 31.74
N TRP A 364 -23.39 -25.72 32.46
CA TRP A 364 -23.42 -25.41 33.89
C TRP A 364 -23.32 -23.90 34.13
N SER A 365 -24.35 -23.14 33.71
CA SER A 365 -24.41 -21.70 33.99
C SER A 365 -25.21 -21.31 35.23
N ASN A 366 -25.84 -22.25 35.96
CA ASN A 366 -26.54 -21.90 37.21
C ASN A 366 -26.62 -23.09 38.21
N PRO A 367 -25.69 -23.20 39.17
CA PRO A 367 -25.75 -24.22 40.23
C PRO A 367 -26.83 -23.94 41.31
N LEU A 368 -27.54 -22.81 41.25
CA LEU A 368 -28.53 -22.38 42.26
C LEU A 368 -29.96 -22.94 42.04
N GLU A 369 -30.31 -23.43 40.85
CA GLU A 369 -31.67 -23.96 40.63
C GLU A 369 -31.88 -25.37 41.22
N TRP A 370 -30.80 -26.15 41.42
CA TRP A 370 -30.91 -27.53 41.90
C TRP A 370 -31.21 -27.62 43.41
N VAL A 371 -30.77 -26.64 44.20
CA VAL A 371 -31.04 -26.61 45.64
C VAL A 371 -32.50 -26.24 45.93
N ILE A 372 -33.13 -25.44 45.06
CA ILE A 372 -34.53 -25.02 45.22
C ILE A 372 -35.49 -26.09 44.67
N GLY A 373 -35.14 -26.78 43.58
CA GLY A 373 -35.97 -27.84 42.98
C GLY A 373 -36.08 -29.12 43.83
N PHE A 374 -35.13 -29.40 44.71
CA PHE A 374 -35.16 -30.62 45.55
C PHE A 374 -36.10 -30.46 46.77
N PHE A 375 -36.41 -29.23 47.20
CA PHE A 375 -37.27 -28.98 48.36
C PHE A 375 -38.75 -28.74 48.03
N SER A 376 -39.15 -28.56 46.76
CA SER A 376 -40.55 -28.31 46.39
C SER A 376 -41.33 -29.53 45.89
N ALA A 377 -40.74 -30.73 45.87
CA ALA A 377 -41.38 -31.96 45.36
C ALA A 377 -41.85 -32.94 46.45
N ARG A 378 -42.18 -32.43 47.65
CA ARG A 378 -42.97 -33.15 48.65
C ARG A 378 -44.04 -32.24 49.26
N ARG A 379 -45.16 -32.12 48.57
CA ARG A 379 -46.51 -32.03 49.15
C ARG A 379 -47.55 -32.40 48.11
#